data_AF-A0A962WUT2-F1
#
_entry.id   AF-A0A962WUT2-F1
#
_cell.length_a   1.000
_cell.length_b   1.000
_cell.length_c   1.000
_cell.angle_alpha   90.00
_cell.angle_beta   90.00
_cell.angle_gamma   90.00
#
_symmetry.space_group_name_H-M   'P 1'
#
loop_
_entity.id
_entity.type
_entity.pdbx_description
1 polymer ?
#
loop_
_entity_poly.entity_id
_entity_poly.type
_entity_poly.pdbx_seq_one_letter_code
_entity_poly.pdbx_strand_id
1 'polypeptide(L)'
;LHAKLAELDRRYEFGYRGLSGGVALLLYDSLQYFSQAYAMQLGEVLSPLPAEPVATETLLKARSAIRSGEFVCILTETGMPNEYLPLLSDGLSVEIGELDSLGRRFPPGPELYARMMEYNTGVIQNCLGQRVTPQGAYPDSGVQVSGETLGGRFILTDHNGREVTEEDLLGSYHLLYFGYTQCPDVCPTSLQVMARALKNLGAEAKRFVPWFITVDPERDTPERLRDYVSYFNKNMVGLTGSSSMLESVMQRYRVRYEKVAGEADDPALYTMDHTASLFLIGPDGRFITKFAHGITPQALSERLRGYR
;
A
#
# COMPACT_ATOMS: atom_id res chain seq x y z
N LEU A 1 -10.75 -17.97 12.13
CA LEU A 1 -9.91 -17.55 10.98
C LEU A 1 -9.96 -16.03 10.74
N HIS A 2 -11.12 -15.45 10.38
CA HIS A 2 -11.22 -14.00 10.06
C HIS A 2 -10.81 -13.03 11.18
N ALA A 3 -11.15 -13.30 12.44
CA ALA A 3 -10.70 -12.47 13.57
C ALA A 3 -9.18 -12.54 13.79
N LYS A 4 -8.58 -13.71 13.55
CA LYS A 4 -7.15 -13.98 13.69
C LYS A 4 -6.34 -13.33 12.56
N LEU A 5 -6.86 -13.37 11.33
CA LEU A 5 -6.31 -12.65 10.18
C LEU A 5 -6.40 -11.13 10.38
N ALA A 6 -7.52 -10.60 10.89
CA ALA A 6 -7.65 -9.17 11.18
C ALA A 6 -6.76 -8.70 12.35
N GLU A 7 -6.47 -9.57 13.32
CA GLU A 7 -5.48 -9.31 14.37
C GLU A 7 -4.06 -9.34 13.81
N LEU A 8 -3.74 -10.31 12.95
CA LEU A 8 -2.48 -10.38 12.22
C LEU A 8 -2.26 -9.15 11.34
N ASP A 9 -3.24 -8.77 10.53
CA ASP A 9 -3.17 -7.60 9.66
C ASP A 9 -2.92 -6.34 10.49
N ARG A 10 -3.64 -6.14 11.61
CA ARG A 10 -3.35 -5.04 12.53
C ARG A 10 -1.94 -5.14 13.10
N ARG A 11 -1.52 -6.33 13.54
CA ARG A 11 -0.18 -6.55 14.11
C ARG A 11 0.93 -6.23 13.11
N TYR A 12 0.75 -6.51 11.83
CA TYR A 12 1.77 -6.26 10.80
C TYR A 12 1.65 -4.87 10.16
N GLU A 13 0.44 -4.35 9.94
CA GLU A 13 0.17 -2.96 9.51
C GLU A 13 0.75 -1.94 10.50
N PHE A 14 0.76 -2.26 11.80
CA PHE A 14 1.42 -1.45 12.83
C PHE A 14 2.85 -1.93 13.16
N GLY A 15 3.17 -3.22 12.98
CA GLY A 15 4.46 -3.81 13.34
C GLY A 15 5.61 -3.37 12.44
N TYR A 16 5.35 -3.00 11.19
CA TYR A 16 6.35 -2.39 10.31
C TYR A 16 6.61 -0.90 10.63
N ARG A 17 5.82 -0.27 11.51
CA ARG A 17 6.08 1.12 11.95
C ARG A 17 7.29 1.17 12.86
N GLY A 18 8.35 1.82 12.38
CA GLY A 18 9.63 1.94 13.09
C GLY A 18 10.72 1.06 12.51
N LEU A 19 10.43 0.23 11.50
CA LEU A 19 11.50 -0.33 10.68
C LEU A 19 12.10 0.79 9.83
N SER A 20 13.41 0.96 9.88
CA SER A 20 14.13 1.86 8.99
C SER A 20 14.13 1.22 7.61
N GLY A 21 13.16 1.60 6.80
CA GLY A 21 13.15 1.22 5.40
C GLY A 21 14.32 1.85 4.63
N GLY A 22 14.80 1.18 3.58
CA GLY A 22 15.81 1.70 2.64
C GLY A 22 17.23 1.19 2.84
N VAL A 23 17.47 0.26 3.78
CA VAL A 23 18.81 -0.25 4.12
C VAL A 23 18.97 -1.77 3.91
N ALA A 24 18.06 -2.40 3.17
CA ALA A 24 18.16 -3.79 2.76
C ALA A 24 18.23 -3.93 1.24
N LEU A 25 19.12 -4.78 0.76
CA LEU A 25 19.18 -5.19 -0.65
C LEU A 25 18.37 -6.48 -0.83
N LEU A 26 17.39 -6.47 -1.72
CA LEU A 26 16.68 -7.69 -2.13
C LEU A 26 17.40 -8.29 -3.32
N LEU A 27 17.70 -9.59 -3.29
CA LEU A 27 18.26 -10.27 -4.46
C LEU A 27 17.26 -10.32 -5.61
N TYR A 28 15.98 -10.53 -5.30
CA TYR A 28 14.88 -10.54 -6.27
C TYR A 28 13.65 -9.80 -5.76
N ASP A 29 12.81 -9.32 -6.67
CA ASP A 29 11.55 -8.66 -6.32
C ASP A 29 10.45 -9.66 -5.94
N SER A 30 10.67 -10.45 -4.87
CA SER A 30 9.66 -11.36 -4.34
C SER A 30 8.67 -10.70 -3.38
N LEU A 31 8.91 -9.43 -3.02
CA LEU A 31 8.14 -8.68 -2.03
C LEU A 31 7.28 -7.57 -2.60
N GLN A 32 7.24 -7.35 -3.93
CA GLN A 32 6.46 -6.28 -4.56
C GLN A 32 5.03 -6.16 -3.99
N TYR A 33 4.31 -7.27 -3.89
CA TYR A 33 2.95 -7.31 -3.33
C TYR A 33 2.91 -6.91 -1.83
N PHE A 34 3.89 -7.36 -1.03
CA PHE A 34 3.96 -7.03 0.40
C PHE A 34 4.36 -5.58 0.64
N SER A 35 5.31 -5.07 -0.14
CA SER A 35 5.72 -3.66 -0.12
C SER A 35 4.54 -2.74 -0.47
N GLN A 36 3.71 -3.13 -1.45
CA GLN A 36 2.49 -2.40 -1.82
C GLN A 36 1.38 -2.51 -0.76
N ALA A 37 1.16 -3.71 -0.19
CA ALA A 37 0.11 -3.94 0.79
C ALA A 37 0.39 -3.28 2.16
N TYR A 38 1.65 -3.19 2.57
CA TYR A 38 2.06 -2.71 3.90
C TYR A 38 2.93 -1.45 3.88
N ALA A 39 3.11 -0.81 2.72
CA ALA A 39 3.91 0.40 2.51
C ALA A 39 5.36 0.29 3.04
N MET A 40 5.93 -0.90 2.98
CA MET A 40 7.29 -1.19 3.43
C MET A 40 8.28 -0.92 2.29
N GLN A 41 9.31 -0.11 2.55
CA GLN A 41 10.40 0.15 1.60
C GLN A 41 11.66 -0.49 2.16
N LEU A 42 12.00 -1.73 1.79
CA LEU A 42 13.14 -2.42 2.38
C LEU A 42 14.48 -1.92 1.83
N GLY A 43 14.53 -1.57 0.54
CA GLY A 43 15.67 -0.93 -0.13
C GLY A 43 15.67 -1.28 -1.62
N GLU A 44 16.84 -1.54 -2.20
CA GLU A 44 17.00 -1.76 -3.65
C GLU A 44 16.81 -3.24 -4.04
N VAL A 45 16.38 -3.50 -5.27
CA VAL A 45 16.28 -4.83 -5.86
C VAL A 45 17.44 -5.05 -6.83
N LEU A 46 18.18 -6.14 -6.66
CA LEU A 46 19.32 -6.48 -7.52
C LEU A 46 18.90 -6.97 -8.91
N SER A 47 17.86 -7.81 -8.97
CA SER A 47 17.27 -8.31 -10.21
C SER A 47 15.75 -8.46 -10.08
N PRO A 48 14.95 -8.06 -11.06
CA PRO A 48 13.50 -8.28 -11.01
C PRO A 48 13.15 -9.78 -11.08
N LEU A 49 13.95 -10.59 -11.81
CA LEU A 49 13.66 -12.00 -12.05
C LEU A 49 14.90 -12.90 -11.86
N PRO A 50 14.74 -14.10 -11.28
CA PRO A 50 15.83 -15.08 -11.13
C PRO A 50 16.51 -15.56 -12.42
N ALA A 51 15.79 -15.48 -13.54
CA ALA A 51 16.29 -15.96 -14.84
C ALA A 51 17.12 -14.91 -15.58
N GLU A 52 17.12 -13.66 -15.11
CA GLU A 52 17.80 -12.55 -15.77
C GLU A 52 19.21 -12.36 -15.19
N PRO A 53 20.25 -12.32 -16.05
CA PRO A 53 21.62 -12.13 -15.58
C PRO A 53 21.81 -10.69 -15.07
N VAL A 54 22.47 -10.56 -13.92
CA VAL A 54 22.77 -9.25 -13.34
C VAL A 54 24.05 -8.69 -13.95
N ALA A 55 23.99 -7.45 -14.44
CA ALA A 55 25.16 -6.76 -14.98
C ALA A 55 26.25 -6.58 -13.92
N THR A 56 27.52 -6.74 -14.31
CA THR A 56 28.67 -6.60 -13.41
C THR A 56 28.71 -5.23 -12.72
N GLU A 57 28.32 -4.16 -13.43
CA GLU A 57 28.24 -2.81 -12.85
C GLU A 57 27.26 -2.73 -11.68
N THR A 58 26.08 -3.34 -11.82
CA THR A 58 25.05 -3.40 -10.77
C THR A 58 25.57 -4.16 -9.55
N LEU A 59 26.23 -5.30 -9.75
CA LEU A 59 26.85 -6.07 -8.66
C LEU A 59 27.92 -5.27 -7.91
N LEU A 60 28.75 -4.51 -8.64
CA LEU A 60 29.79 -3.67 -8.05
C LEU A 60 29.19 -2.50 -7.24
N LYS A 61 28.13 -1.86 -7.74
CA LYS A 61 27.39 -0.81 -7.02
C LYS A 61 26.78 -1.35 -5.73
N ALA A 62 26.04 -2.45 -5.82
CA ALA A 62 25.41 -3.09 -4.67
C ALA A 62 26.45 -3.51 -3.60
N ARG A 63 27.56 -4.14 -4.02
CA ARG A 63 28.66 -4.50 -3.10
C ARG A 63 29.29 -3.26 -2.45
N SER A 64 29.43 -2.16 -3.19
CA SER A 64 29.95 -0.91 -2.64
C SER A 64 29.00 -0.31 -1.59
N ALA A 65 27.70 -0.33 -1.83
CA ALA A 65 26.67 0.13 -0.89
C ALA A 65 26.62 -0.72 0.40
N ILE A 66 26.79 -2.04 0.28
CA ILE A 66 26.93 -2.92 1.45
C ILE A 66 28.18 -2.53 2.25
N ARG A 67 29.32 -2.35 1.58
CA ARG A 67 30.59 -2.00 2.24
C ARG A 67 30.55 -0.63 2.93
N SER A 68 29.80 0.35 2.40
CA SER A 68 29.61 1.66 3.04
C SER A 68 28.61 1.63 4.19
N GLY A 69 27.94 0.50 4.43
CA GLY A 69 26.89 0.37 5.45
C GLY A 69 25.56 1.00 5.05
N GLU A 70 25.38 1.33 3.76
CA GLU A 70 24.11 1.78 3.21
C GLU A 70 23.10 0.63 3.19
N PHE A 71 23.56 -0.57 2.80
CA PHE A 71 22.80 -1.80 3.00
C PHE A 71 23.39 -2.62 4.14
N VAL A 72 22.60 -2.77 5.21
CA VAL A 72 22.95 -3.55 6.41
C VAL A 72 22.43 -4.98 6.35
N CYS A 73 21.51 -5.25 5.42
CA CYS A 73 20.80 -6.51 5.26
C CYS A 73 20.72 -6.90 3.78
N ILE A 74 20.89 -8.20 3.50
CA ILE A 74 20.60 -8.80 2.20
C ILE A 74 19.45 -9.79 2.37
N LEU A 75 18.37 -9.60 1.61
CA LEU A 75 17.21 -10.47 1.62
C LEU A 75 17.21 -11.39 0.40
N THR A 76 17.15 -12.70 0.66
CA THR A 76 17.03 -13.75 -0.36
C THR A 76 15.64 -14.41 -0.28
N GLU A 77 15.32 -15.27 -1.23
CA GLU A 77 14.02 -15.95 -1.30
C GLU A 77 14.15 -17.46 -1.37
N THR A 78 13.29 -18.18 -0.65
CA THR A 78 13.32 -19.64 -0.55
C THR A 78 13.08 -20.28 -1.92
N GLY A 79 14.07 -21.06 -2.37
CA GLY A 79 14.04 -21.74 -3.66
C GLY A 79 14.18 -20.81 -4.87
N MET A 80 14.81 -19.65 -4.68
CA MET A 80 15.43 -18.86 -5.75
C MET A 80 16.97 -19.05 -5.74
N PRO A 81 17.66 -18.87 -6.88
CA PRO A 81 19.11 -19.02 -6.96
C PRO A 81 19.85 -17.92 -6.19
N ASN A 82 20.90 -18.27 -5.43
CA ASN A 82 21.69 -17.33 -4.63
C ASN A 82 23.13 -17.16 -5.15
N GLU A 83 23.35 -17.29 -6.47
CA GLU A 83 24.69 -17.28 -7.08
C GLU A 83 25.46 -15.97 -6.88
N TYR A 84 24.75 -14.84 -6.77
CA TYR A 84 25.36 -13.52 -6.51
C TYR A 84 25.65 -13.28 -5.02
N LEU A 85 25.07 -14.05 -4.10
CA LEU A 85 25.19 -13.80 -2.67
C LEU A 85 26.66 -13.82 -2.20
N PRO A 86 27.50 -14.83 -2.55
CA PRO A 86 28.91 -14.80 -2.18
C PRO A 86 29.65 -13.59 -2.75
N LEU A 87 29.31 -13.16 -3.97
CA LEU A 87 29.92 -11.99 -4.60
C LEU A 87 29.55 -10.68 -3.88
N LEU A 88 28.45 -10.65 -3.14
CA LEU A 88 27.98 -9.47 -2.40
C LEU A 88 28.43 -9.48 -0.93
N SER A 89 28.50 -10.66 -0.29
CA SER A 89 28.75 -10.76 1.15
C SER A 89 30.17 -11.17 1.55
N ASP A 90 30.96 -11.81 0.66
CA ASP A 90 32.27 -12.35 1.05
C ASP A 90 33.21 -11.25 1.58
N GLY A 91 33.76 -11.46 2.79
CA GLY A 91 34.62 -10.50 3.49
C GLY A 91 33.93 -9.24 4.02
N LEU A 92 32.60 -9.14 3.98
CA LEU A 92 31.83 -8.00 4.52
C LEU A 92 30.94 -8.43 5.71
N SER A 93 30.75 -7.54 6.67
CA SER A 93 29.84 -7.76 7.80
C SER A 93 28.45 -7.25 7.44
N VAL A 94 27.63 -8.14 6.85
CA VAL A 94 26.25 -7.86 6.44
C VAL A 94 25.35 -9.03 6.87
N GLU A 95 24.15 -8.71 7.37
CA GLU A 95 23.17 -9.74 7.76
C GLU A 95 22.46 -10.28 6.52
N ILE A 96 22.06 -11.57 6.58
CA ILE A 96 21.36 -12.23 5.47
C ILE A 96 20.07 -12.84 6.00
N GLY A 97 18.95 -12.46 5.40
CA GLY A 97 17.62 -12.96 5.73
C GLY A 97 17.02 -13.75 4.57
N GLU A 98 16.54 -14.97 4.82
CA GLU A 98 15.89 -15.79 3.79
C GLU A 98 14.37 -15.79 3.96
N LEU A 99 13.70 -15.09 3.05
CA LEU A 99 12.25 -15.00 2.97
C LEU A 99 11.64 -16.30 2.43
N ASP A 100 10.35 -16.49 2.69
CA ASP A 100 9.50 -17.50 2.08
C ASP A 100 8.19 -16.84 1.61
N SER A 101 8.28 -15.91 0.67
CA SER A 101 7.13 -15.12 0.19
C SER A 101 6.12 -15.95 -0.61
N LEU A 102 6.51 -17.18 -0.98
CA LEU A 102 5.66 -18.15 -1.68
C LEU A 102 5.14 -19.26 -0.77
N GLY A 103 5.46 -19.22 0.53
CA GLY A 103 4.95 -20.16 1.53
C GLY A 103 5.37 -21.62 1.31
N ARG A 104 6.52 -21.86 0.66
CA ARG A 104 7.03 -23.19 0.30
C ARG A 104 7.39 -24.05 1.52
N ARG A 105 7.68 -23.42 2.67
CA ARG A 105 8.04 -24.11 3.92
C ARG A 105 6.85 -24.54 4.75
N PHE A 106 5.65 -24.06 4.43
CA PHE A 106 4.46 -24.26 5.25
C PHE A 106 3.47 -25.21 4.57
N PRO A 107 2.75 -26.05 5.36
CA PRO A 107 1.71 -26.90 4.79
C PRO A 107 0.59 -26.03 4.21
N PRO A 108 0.01 -26.41 3.05
CA PRO A 108 -1.10 -25.68 2.46
C PRO A 108 -2.31 -25.75 3.40
N GLY A 109 -3.05 -24.64 3.48
CA GLY A 109 -4.23 -24.57 4.33
C GLY A 109 -4.60 -23.14 4.73
N PRO A 110 -5.68 -22.98 5.53
CA PRO A 110 -6.22 -21.68 5.90
C PRO A 110 -5.25 -20.81 6.73
N GLU A 111 -4.26 -21.42 7.40
CA GLU A 111 -3.28 -20.71 8.21
C GLU A 111 -1.99 -20.38 7.43
N LEU A 112 -1.87 -20.78 6.16
CA LEU A 112 -0.66 -20.61 5.34
C LEU A 112 -0.20 -19.16 5.30
N TYR A 113 -1.12 -18.26 4.92
CA TYR A 113 -0.83 -16.84 4.82
C TYR A 113 -0.37 -16.24 6.15
N ALA A 114 -1.01 -16.62 7.25
CA ALA A 114 -0.66 -16.11 8.57
C ALA A 114 0.76 -16.53 9.00
N ARG A 115 1.11 -17.79 8.78
CA ARG A 115 2.45 -18.32 9.09
C ARG A 115 3.53 -17.72 8.22
N MET A 116 3.24 -17.55 6.93
CA MET A 116 4.12 -16.89 5.98
C MET A 116 4.42 -15.45 6.39
N MET A 117 3.38 -14.68 6.75
CA MET A 117 3.52 -13.32 7.26
C MET A 117 4.36 -13.26 8.53
N GLU A 118 4.08 -14.13 9.50
CA GLU A 118 4.82 -14.19 10.77
C GLU A 118 6.30 -14.49 10.56
N TYR A 119 6.60 -15.46 9.70
CA TYR A 119 7.95 -15.84 9.35
C TYR A 119 8.72 -14.72 8.65
N ASN A 120 8.17 -14.18 7.55
CA ASN A 120 8.86 -13.14 6.77
C ASN A 120 9.08 -11.87 7.57
N THR A 121 8.12 -11.49 8.42
CA THR A 121 8.30 -10.34 9.32
C THR A 121 9.47 -10.58 10.28
N GLY A 122 9.57 -11.78 10.88
CA GLY A 122 10.67 -12.11 11.78
C GLY A 122 12.03 -12.12 11.07
N VAL A 123 12.09 -12.63 9.84
CA VAL A 123 13.31 -12.61 9.00
C VAL A 123 13.77 -11.17 8.75
N ILE A 124 12.86 -10.30 8.31
CA ILE A 124 13.15 -8.88 8.03
C ILE A 124 13.65 -8.17 9.28
N GLN A 125 12.97 -8.36 10.42
CA GLN A 125 13.35 -7.74 11.70
C GLN A 125 14.76 -8.13 12.15
N ASN A 126 15.05 -9.43 12.12
CA ASN A 126 16.36 -9.93 12.51
C ASN A 126 17.45 -9.41 11.57
N CYS A 127 17.19 -9.44 10.27
CA CYS A 127 18.16 -9.00 9.26
C CYS A 127 18.45 -7.49 9.34
N LEU A 128 17.45 -6.67 9.61
CA LEU A 128 17.64 -5.22 9.81
C LEU A 128 18.25 -4.88 11.18
N GLY A 129 18.44 -5.85 12.07
CA GLY A 129 18.88 -5.61 13.45
C GLY A 129 17.85 -4.81 14.27
N GLN A 130 16.58 -4.87 13.88
CA GLN A 130 15.50 -4.06 14.46
C GLN A 130 14.48 -4.94 15.17
N ARG A 131 14.36 -4.76 16.49
CA ARG A 131 13.26 -5.36 17.23
C ARG A 131 11.98 -4.57 16.95
N VAL A 132 10.96 -5.22 16.39
CA VAL A 132 9.59 -4.74 16.56
C VAL A 132 9.18 -5.13 17.97
N THR A 133 9.16 -4.16 18.87
CA THR A 133 8.38 -4.30 20.10
C THR A 133 6.91 -4.46 19.68
N PRO A 134 6.21 -5.53 20.08
CA PRO A 134 4.75 -5.46 20.10
C PRO A 134 4.41 -4.33 21.08
N GLN A 135 3.92 -3.21 20.58
CA GLN A 135 3.29 -2.21 21.44
C GLN A 135 1.96 -2.81 21.93
N GLY A 136 2.05 -3.67 22.95
CA GLY A 136 0.97 -3.86 23.89
C GLY A 136 0.93 -2.62 24.79
N ALA A 137 -0.23 -1.96 24.85
CA ALA A 137 -0.62 -0.93 25.81
C ALA A 137 0.47 0.09 26.19
N TYR A 138 0.43 1.29 25.62
CA TYR A 138 1.25 2.40 26.13
C TYR A 138 0.81 2.79 27.56
N PRO A 139 1.73 2.79 28.54
CA PRO A 139 1.59 3.55 29.75
C PRO A 139 1.93 5.03 29.49
N ASP A 140 1.18 5.88 30.17
CA ASP A 140 1.24 7.34 30.15
C ASP A 140 2.63 7.87 30.54
N SER A 141 3.39 8.41 29.57
CA SER A 141 4.53 9.32 29.83
C SER A 141 4.99 10.08 28.58
N GLY A 142 4.33 11.21 28.31
CA GLY A 142 5.01 12.51 28.30
C GLY A 142 6.07 12.85 27.22
N VAL A 143 6.10 12.22 26.05
CA VAL A 143 6.82 12.76 24.88
C VAL A 143 5.82 13.29 23.86
N GLN A 144 5.81 14.61 23.69
CA GLN A 144 4.94 15.34 22.76
C GLN A 144 5.37 15.08 21.30
N VAL A 145 4.78 14.05 20.69
CA VAL A 145 4.67 13.94 19.24
C VAL A 145 3.26 14.38 18.88
N SER A 146 3.12 15.48 18.13
CA SER A 146 1.82 15.99 17.71
C SER A 146 1.07 14.90 16.92
N GLY A 147 0.01 14.36 17.51
CA GLY A 147 -0.86 13.38 16.90
C GLY A 147 -1.69 14.00 15.77
N GLU A 148 -1.13 14.05 14.56
CA GLU A 148 -1.95 14.33 13.37
C GLU A 148 -2.73 13.07 12.98
N THR A 149 -4.03 13.13 13.20
CA THR A 149 -5.04 12.24 12.63
C THR A 149 -4.95 12.23 11.11
N LEU A 150 -5.06 11.06 10.46
CA LEU A 150 -5.14 10.98 8.98
C LEU A 150 -6.28 11.87 8.48
N GLY A 151 -6.00 12.65 7.44
CA GLY A 151 -6.91 13.67 6.90
C GLY A 151 -6.41 15.09 7.16
N GLY A 152 -7.33 16.06 7.11
CA GLY A 152 -7.03 17.48 7.24
C GLY A 152 -7.64 18.29 6.10
N ARG A 153 -7.40 19.61 6.12
CA ARG A 153 -8.04 20.53 5.18
C ARG A 153 -7.56 20.31 3.75
N PHE A 154 -8.49 20.33 2.81
CA PHE A 154 -8.21 20.23 1.40
C PHE A 154 -9.25 20.98 0.57
N ILE A 155 -8.86 21.25 -0.67
CA ILE A 155 -9.73 21.79 -1.69
C ILE A 155 -9.44 21.02 -2.98
N LEU A 156 -10.48 20.42 -3.53
CA LEU A 156 -10.45 19.66 -4.77
C LEU A 156 -11.68 20.05 -5.61
N THR A 157 -11.74 19.52 -6.83
CA THR A 157 -12.84 19.73 -7.76
C THR A 157 -13.46 18.39 -8.10
N ASP A 158 -14.78 18.29 -8.01
CA ASP A 158 -15.49 17.10 -8.45
C ASP A 158 -15.68 17.05 -9.98
N HIS A 159 -16.07 15.87 -10.44
CA HIS A 159 -16.35 15.59 -11.85
C HIS A 159 -17.53 16.37 -12.46
N ASN A 160 -18.24 17.19 -11.67
CA ASN A 160 -19.27 18.14 -12.14
C ASN A 160 -18.77 19.59 -12.11
N GLY A 161 -17.50 19.82 -11.79
CA GLY A 161 -16.89 21.15 -11.71
C GLY A 161 -17.19 21.89 -10.41
N ARG A 162 -17.73 21.21 -9.38
CA ARG A 162 -18.00 21.81 -8.07
C ARG A 162 -16.77 21.69 -7.18
N GLU A 163 -16.50 22.72 -6.39
CA GLU A 163 -15.50 22.69 -5.34
C GLU A 163 -15.91 21.74 -4.20
N VAL A 164 -14.96 20.95 -3.72
CA VAL A 164 -15.12 19.97 -2.65
C VAL A 164 -14.01 20.15 -1.62
N THR A 165 -14.39 20.19 -0.35
CA THR A 165 -13.49 20.41 0.79
C THR A 165 -13.62 19.30 1.83
N GLU A 166 -12.85 19.37 2.90
CA GLU A 166 -13.00 18.46 4.04
C GLU A 166 -14.37 18.59 4.73
N GLU A 167 -15.06 19.73 4.61
CA GLU A 167 -16.39 19.93 5.20
C GLU A 167 -17.45 19.07 4.50
N ASP A 168 -17.24 18.74 3.22
CA ASP A 168 -18.09 17.81 2.46
C ASP A 168 -17.98 16.36 2.96
N LEU A 169 -17.05 16.05 3.87
CA LEU A 169 -16.95 14.75 4.54
C LEU A 169 -17.86 14.63 5.78
N LEU A 170 -18.56 15.69 6.16
CA LEU A 170 -19.39 15.72 7.36
C LEU A 170 -20.79 15.14 7.11
N GLY A 171 -21.34 14.47 8.12
CA GLY A 171 -22.72 13.99 8.15
C GLY A 171 -22.98 12.68 7.41
N SER A 172 -21.99 12.11 6.72
CA SER A 172 -22.08 10.78 6.08
C SER A 172 -20.80 9.97 6.29
N TYR A 173 -20.85 8.67 6.06
CA TYR A 173 -19.64 7.87 5.96
C TYR A 173 -19.07 7.99 4.55
N HIS A 174 -17.76 8.09 4.40
CA HIS A 174 -17.13 8.22 3.08
C HIS A 174 -16.15 7.07 2.84
N LEU A 175 -16.24 6.46 1.66
CA LEU A 175 -15.32 5.41 1.21
C LEU A 175 -14.40 5.98 0.15
N LEU A 176 -13.18 6.32 0.54
CA LEU A 176 -12.20 6.95 -0.34
C LEU A 176 -11.32 5.88 -0.96
N TYR A 177 -11.09 6.01 -2.26
CA TYR A 177 -10.10 5.26 -3.00
C TYR A 177 -9.25 6.22 -3.83
N PHE A 178 -7.94 6.02 -3.83
CA PHE A 178 -6.99 6.80 -4.59
C PHE A 178 -6.53 5.97 -5.78
N GLY A 179 -6.61 6.52 -7.00
CA GLY A 179 -6.27 5.78 -8.23
C GLY A 179 -6.27 6.70 -9.45
N TYR A 180 -6.32 6.16 -10.67
CA TYR A 180 -6.35 6.97 -11.90
C TYR A 180 -7.15 6.27 -13.01
N THR A 181 -7.67 7.01 -13.99
CA THR A 181 -8.64 6.45 -14.97
C THR A 181 -8.04 5.46 -15.96
N GLN A 182 -6.72 5.50 -16.20
CA GLN A 182 -6.00 4.64 -17.15
C GLN A 182 -5.36 3.40 -16.49
N CYS A 183 -5.74 3.14 -15.24
CA CYS A 183 -5.26 2.00 -14.46
C CYS A 183 -5.83 0.68 -15.01
N PRO A 184 -5.00 -0.24 -15.52
CA PRO A 184 -5.47 -1.38 -16.32
C PRO A 184 -6.21 -2.45 -15.51
N ASP A 185 -5.97 -2.59 -14.20
CA ASP A 185 -6.52 -3.69 -13.39
C ASP A 185 -6.91 -3.31 -11.94
N VAL A 186 -5.94 -2.86 -11.14
CA VAL A 186 -6.11 -2.70 -9.68
C VAL A 186 -7.27 -1.76 -9.31
N CYS A 187 -7.39 -0.64 -10.04
CA CYS A 187 -8.43 0.37 -9.84
C CYS A 187 -9.82 -0.10 -10.22
N PRO A 188 -10.08 -0.59 -11.46
CA PRO A 188 -11.41 -1.08 -11.81
C PRO A 188 -11.84 -2.25 -10.92
N THR A 189 -10.92 -3.12 -10.50
CA THR A 189 -11.22 -4.22 -9.56
C THR A 189 -11.67 -3.69 -8.19
N SER A 190 -10.94 -2.72 -7.62
CA SER A 190 -11.27 -2.12 -6.32
C SER A 190 -12.59 -1.34 -6.34
N LEU A 191 -12.85 -0.59 -7.41
CA LEU A 191 -14.10 0.15 -7.58
C LEU A 191 -15.31 -0.77 -7.78
N GLN A 192 -15.14 -1.88 -8.51
CA GLN A 192 -16.18 -2.91 -8.61
C GLN A 192 -16.48 -3.56 -7.26
N VAL A 193 -15.46 -3.85 -6.46
CA VAL A 193 -15.63 -4.37 -5.10
C VAL A 193 -16.45 -3.40 -4.25
N MET A 194 -16.08 -2.13 -4.25
CA MET A 194 -16.79 -1.07 -3.53
C MET A 194 -18.25 -0.96 -4.00
N ALA A 195 -18.49 -0.90 -5.31
CA ALA A 195 -19.83 -0.79 -5.87
C ALA A 195 -20.71 -2.00 -5.51
N ARG A 196 -20.17 -3.22 -5.59
CA ARG A 196 -20.89 -4.45 -5.21
C ARG A 196 -21.15 -4.51 -3.71
N ALA A 197 -20.20 -4.09 -2.87
CA ALA A 197 -20.41 -4.04 -1.43
C ALA A 197 -21.53 -3.07 -1.05
N LEU A 198 -21.55 -1.87 -1.66
CA LEU A 198 -22.62 -0.90 -1.47
C LEU A 198 -23.97 -1.45 -1.98
N LYS A 199 -23.99 -2.15 -3.11
CA LYS A 199 -25.20 -2.84 -3.59
C LYS A 199 -25.72 -3.86 -2.57
N ASN A 200 -24.82 -4.64 -1.94
CA ASN A 200 -25.17 -5.63 -0.92
C ASN A 200 -25.74 -5.01 0.37
N LEU A 201 -25.47 -3.72 0.64
CA LEU A 201 -26.06 -2.99 1.77
C LEU A 201 -27.53 -2.58 1.51
N GLY A 202 -28.00 -2.61 0.26
CA GLY A 202 -29.36 -2.21 -0.08
C GLY A 202 -29.66 -0.76 0.35
N ALA A 203 -30.69 -0.58 1.18
CA ALA A 203 -31.10 0.76 1.64
C ALA A 203 -30.04 1.45 2.52
N GLU A 204 -29.24 0.69 3.27
CA GLU A 204 -28.20 1.23 4.15
C GLU A 204 -27.05 1.89 3.38
N ALA A 205 -26.89 1.56 2.09
CA ALA A 205 -25.88 2.14 1.22
C ALA A 205 -25.96 3.66 1.13
N LYS A 206 -27.15 4.26 1.36
CA LYS A 206 -27.36 5.71 1.34
C LYS A 206 -26.55 6.48 2.38
N ARG A 207 -26.01 5.77 3.39
CA ARG A 207 -25.19 6.35 4.46
C ARG A 207 -23.71 6.46 4.06
N PHE A 208 -23.33 5.84 2.95
CA PHE A 208 -21.95 5.77 2.46
C PHE A 208 -21.82 6.47 1.12
N VAL A 209 -20.89 7.43 1.04
CA VAL A 209 -20.57 8.13 -0.20
C VAL A 209 -19.24 7.59 -0.75
N PRO A 210 -19.24 6.91 -1.91
CA PRO A 210 -18.02 6.41 -2.53
C PRO A 210 -17.26 7.53 -3.24
N TRP A 211 -15.99 7.71 -2.93
CA TRP A 211 -15.12 8.77 -3.46
C TRP A 211 -13.93 8.15 -4.19
N PHE A 212 -13.68 8.63 -5.40
CA PHE A 212 -12.50 8.30 -6.20
C PHE A 212 -11.65 9.56 -6.35
N ILE A 213 -10.43 9.56 -5.81
CA ILE A 213 -9.52 10.70 -5.84
C ILE A 213 -8.37 10.36 -6.79
N THR A 214 -8.17 11.17 -7.83
CA THR A 214 -7.12 10.87 -8.80
C THR A 214 -5.72 11.08 -8.20
N VAL A 215 -4.77 10.22 -8.59
CA VAL A 215 -3.32 10.42 -8.40
C VAL A 215 -2.64 10.97 -9.64
N ASP A 216 -3.39 11.25 -10.71
CA ASP A 216 -2.88 11.58 -12.05
C ASP A 216 -3.65 12.74 -12.70
N PRO A 217 -3.50 13.97 -12.17
CA PRO A 217 -4.24 15.14 -12.62
C PRO A 217 -3.94 15.55 -14.07
N GLU A 218 -2.82 15.10 -14.64
CA GLU A 218 -2.44 15.40 -16.03
C GLU A 218 -3.40 14.77 -17.04
N ARG A 219 -3.96 13.59 -16.71
CA ARG A 219 -4.84 12.83 -17.60
C ARG A 219 -6.29 12.76 -17.10
N ASP A 220 -6.52 12.97 -15.79
CA ASP A 220 -7.83 12.82 -15.16
C ASP A 220 -8.56 14.16 -14.99
N THR A 221 -9.08 14.67 -16.11
CA THR A 221 -9.99 15.82 -16.15
C THR A 221 -11.35 15.51 -15.52
N PRO A 222 -12.12 16.51 -15.02
CA PRO A 222 -13.47 16.31 -14.51
C PRO A 222 -14.40 15.51 -15.44
N GLU A 223 -14.36 15.79 -16.75
CA GLU A 223 -15.19 15.10 -17.74
C GLU A 223 -14.87 13.60 -17.83
N ARG A 224 -13.57 13.26 -17.90
CA ARG A 224 -13.11 11.85 -17.91
C ARG A 224 -13.45 11.14 -16.61
N LEU A 225 -13.30 11.82 -15.48
CA LEU A 225 -13.68 11.27 -14.18
C LEU A 225 -15.17 10.97 -14.10
N ARG A 226 -16.02 11.86 -14.62
CA ARG A 226 -17.48 11.66 -14.66
C ARG A 226 -17.83 10.37 -15.40
N ASP A 227 -17.28 10.20 -16.60
CA ASP A 227 -17.52 9.02 -17.42
C ASP A 227 -17.01 7.75 -16.71
N TYR A 228 -15.82 7.82 -16.11
CA TYR A 228 -15.20 6.69 -15.41
C TYR A 228 -15.99 6.25 -14.17
N VAL A 229 -16.28 7.16 -13.23
CA VAL A 229 -16.94 6.80 -11.96
C VAL A 229 -18.39 6.38 -12.15
N SER A 230 -19.08 6.96 -13.13
CA SER A 230 -20.48 6.64 -13.43
C SER A 230 -20.69 5.18 -13.88
N TYR A 231 -19.67 4.57 -14.49
CA TYR A 231 -19.67 3.15 -14.86
C TYR A 231 -19.79 2.22 -13.65
N PHE A 232 -19.17 2.59 -12.52
CA PHE A 232 -19.14 1.74 -11.33
C PHE A 232 -20.33 1.98 -10.40
N ASN A 233 -20.62 3.24 -10.10
CA ASN A 233 -21.73 3.61 -9.22
C ASN A 233 -22.17 5.05 -9.49
N LYS A 234 -23.46 5.26 -9.76
CA LYS A 234 -24.05 6.58 -10.03
C LYS A 234 -23.88 7.61 -8.90
N ASN A 235 -23.63 7.16 -7.67
CA ASN A 235 -23.41 8.02 -6.51
C ASN A 235 -21.91 8.22 -6.21
N MET A 236 -21.02 7.69 -7.05
CA MET A 236 -19.57 7.83 -6.87
C MET A 236 -19.10 9.20 -7.30
N VAL A 237 -18.32 9.84 -6.42
CA VAL A 237 -17.76 11.15 -6.64
C VAL A 237 -16.31 11.01 -7.10
N GLY A 238 -16.05 11.31 -8.37
CA GLY A 238 -14.69 11.50 -8.87
C GLY A 238 -14.17 12.90 -8.49
N LEU A 239 -12.95 12.98 -7.96
CA LEU A 239 -12.27 14.20 -7.54
C LEU A 239 -10.90 14.34 -8.23
N THR A 240 -10.60 15.57 -8.65
CA THR A 240 -9.31 16.00 -9.21
C THR A 240 -8.92 17.38 -8.70
N GLY A 241 -7.77 17.89 -9.10
CA GLY A 241 -7.25 19.19 -8.71
C GLY A 241 -5.88 19.46 -9.32
N SER A 242 -5.24 20.55 -8.91
CA SER A 242 -3.84 20.77 -9.27
C SER A 242 -2.93 19.72 -8.63
N SER A 243 -1.78 19.43 -9.24
CA SER A 243 -0.80 18.48 -8.71
C SER A 243 -0.42 18.80 -7.26
N SER A 244 -0.20 20.08 -6.92
CA SER A 244 0.11 20.51 -5.55
C SER A 244 -1.03 20.27 -4.55
N MET A 245 -2.29 20.42 -4.99
CA MET A 245 -3.45 20.16 -4.11
C MET A 245 -3.58 18.67 -3.84
N LEU A 246 -3.43 17.84 -4.88
CA LEU A 246 -3.48 16.39 -4.74
C LEU A 246 -2.31 15.87 -3.91
N GLU A 247 -1.08 16.35 -4.12
CA GLU A 247 0.08 16.01 -3.29
C GLU A 247 -0.18 16.24 -1.81
N SER A 248 -0.71 17.41 -1.45
CA SER A 248 -1.09 17.73 -0.07
C SER A 248 -2.13 16.74 0.48
N VAL A 249 -3.14 16.37 -0.30
CA VAL A 249 -4.13 15.36 0.08
C VAL A 249 -3.47 14.00 0.26
N MET A 250 -2.65 13.56 -0.69
CA MET A 250 -1.97 12.27 -0.62
C MET A 250 -1.08 12.18 0.62
N GLN A 251 -0.33 13.24 0.95
CA GLN A 251 0.49 13.30 2.16
C GLN A 251 -0.34 13.16 3.44
N ARG A 252 -1.47 13.89 3.53
CA ARG A 252 -2.39 13.86 4.69
C ARG A 252 -3.05 12.50 4.92
N TYR A 253 -3.41 11.82 3.83
CA TYR A 253 -3.97 10.47 3.87
C TYR A 253 -2.89 9.37 3.85
N ARG A 254 -1.61 9.76 3.77
CA ARG A 254 -0.44 8.89 3.63
C ARG A 254 -0.60 7.90 2.48
N VAL A 255 -1.11 8.40 1.37
CA VAL A 255 -1.19 7.71 0.08
C VAL A 255 0.14 7.92 -0.62
N ARG A 256 0.80 6.83 -0.97
CA ARG A 256 1.94 6.87 -1.87
C ARG A 256 1.47 6.68 -3.30
N TYR A 257 2.14 7.38 -4.21
CA TYR A 257 1.99 7.19 -5.64
C TYR A 257 3.33 7.47 -6.33
N GLU A 258 3.59 6.79 -7.45
CA GLU A 258 4.80 6.95 -8.24
C GLU A 258 4.49 6.74 -9.72
N LYS A 259 5.06 7.59 -10.58
CA LYS A 259 4.90 7.48 -12.03
C LYS A 259 5.92 6.48 -12.56
N VAL A 260 5.44 5.40 -13.18
CA VAL A 260 6.29 4.35 -13.75
C VAL A 260 6.22 4.45 -15.26
N ALA A 261 7.37 4.71 -15.90
CA ALA A 261 7.46 4.78 -17.36
C ALA A 261 7.11 3.41 -17.96
N GLY A 262 6.34 3.41 -19.06
CA GLY A 262 6.03 2.19 -19.80
C GLY A 262 7.23 1.64 -20.55
N GLU A 263 7.10 0.41 -21.08
CA GLU A 263 8.16 -0.28 -21.83
C GLU A 263 8.57 0.40 -23.15
N ALA A 264 7.82 1.43 -23.59
CA ALA A 264 8.14 2.23 -24.77
C ALA A 264 8.54 3.66 -24.34
N ASP A 265 9.51 4.25 -25.03
CA ASP A 265 9.93 5.66 -24.90
C ASP A 265 8.83 6.69 -25.29
N ASP A 266 7.54 6.30 -25.24
CA ASP A 266 6.40 7.20 -25.41
C ASP A 266 6.00 7.79 -24.05
N PRO A 267 6.17 9.11 -23.83
CA PRO A 267 5.79 9.77 -22.59
C PRO A 267 4.29 9.68 -22.26
N ALA A 268 3.44 9.33 -23.24
CA ALA A 268 2.01 9.11 -23.04
C ALA A 268 1.68 7.74 -22.43
N LEU A 269 2.61 6.78 -22.49
CA LEU A 269 2.43 5.42 -21.97
C LEU A 269 3.15 5.28 -20.62
N TYR A 270 2.44 5.61 -19.55
CA TYR A 270 2.90 5.38 -18.18
C TYR A 270 1.78 4.85 -17.29
N THR A 271 2.18 4.08 -16.29
CA THR A 271 1.33 3.66 -15.17
C THR A 271 1.65 4.49 -13.94
N MET A 272 0.73 4.47 -12.98
CA MET A 272 0.98 5.00 -11.65
C MET A 272 0.93 3.85 -10.67
N ASP A 273 2.03 3.60 -9.96
CA ASP A 273 1.99 2.81 -8.74
C ASP A 273 1.30 3.64 -7.68
N HIS A 274 0.37 3.06 -6.92
CA HIS A 274 -0.32 3.81 -5.86
C HIS A 274 -0.85 2.91 -4.75
N THR A 275 -1.12 3.52 -3.59
CA THR A 275 -1.80 2.83 -2.48
C THR A 275 -3.19 2.35 -2.93
N ALA A 276 -3.43 1.04 -2.86
CA ALA A 276 -4.66 0.40 -3.34
C ALA A 276 -5.70 0.11 -2.24
N SER A 277 -5.52 0.65 -1.03
CA SER A 277 -6.47 0.48 0.07
C SER A 277 -7.71 1.37 -0.07
N LEU A 278 -8.85 0.89 0.43
CA LEU A 278 -10.03 1.73 0.67
C LEU A 278 -9.91 2.38 2.04
N PHE A 279 -10.38 3.61 2.19
CA PHE A 279 -10.38 4.34 3.46
C PHE A 279 -11.82 4.62 3.87
N LEU A 280 -12.14 4.40 5.15
CA LEU A 280 -13.42 4.78 5.73
C LEU A 280 -13.25 6.02 6.59
N ILE A 281 -13.99 7.06 6.23
CA ILE A 281 -14.11 8.31 7.00
C ILE A 281 -15.49 8.34 7.64
N GLY A 282 -15.53 8.74 8.91
CA GLY A 282 -16.75 8.88 9.68
C GLY A 282 -17.51 10.18 9.39
N PRO A 283 -18.76 10.29 9.86
CA PRO A 283 -19.59 11.48 9.70
C PRO A 283 -19.06 12.71 10.45
N ASP A 284 -18.04 12.55 11.30
CA ASP A 284 -17.30 13.65 11.93
C ASP A 284 -16.07 14.08 11.12
N GLY A 285 -15.92 13.57 9.88
CA GLY A 285 -14.79 13.85 9.00
C GLY A 285 -13.49 13.15 9.40
N ARG A 286 -13.52 12.29 10.44
CA ARG A 286 -12.31 11.62 10.94
C ARG A 286 -12.11 10.26 10.27
N PHE A 287 -10.85 9.94 10.04
CA PHE A 287 -10.46 8.60 9.63
C PHE A 287 -10.86 7.54 10.66
N ILE A 288 -11.53 6.49 10.21
CA ILE A 288 -11.93 5.34 11.04
C ILE A 288 -10.99 4.16 10.81
N THR A 289 -10.89 3.69 9.57
CA THR A 289 -10.11 2.49 9.22
C THR A 289 -9.76 2.47 7.73
N LYS A 290 -8.81 1.61 7.34
CA LYS A 290 -8.62 1.19 5.96
C LYS A 290 -9.13 -0.23 5.75
N PHE A 291 -9.38 -0.58 4.50
CA PHE A 291 -9.59 -1.95 4.04
C PHE A 291 -8.54 -2.27 2.97
N ALA A 292 -7.87 -3.40 3.12
CA ALA A 292 -6.85 -3.84 2.18
C ALA A 292 -7.42 -4.06 0.78
N HIS A 293 -6.55 -3.91 -0.22
CA HIS A 293 -6.85 -4.36 -1.57
C HIS A 293 -7.16 -5.87 -1.56
N GLY A 294 -8.07 -6.31 -2.43
CA GLY A 294 -8.52 -7.71 -2.48
C GLY A 294 -9.58 -8.09 -1.43
N ILE A 295 -10.04 -7.16 -0.58
CA ILE A 295 -11.24 -7.41 0.25
C ILE A 295 -12.43 -7.81 -0.64
N THR A 296 -13.15 -8.86 -0.26
CA THR A 296 -14.31 -9.29 -1.05
C THR A 296 -15.50 -8.35 -0.85
N PRO A 297 -16.41 -8.22 -1.84
CA PRO A 297 -17.62 -7.40 -1.68
C PRO A 297 -18.47 -7.78 -0.47
N GLN A 298 -18.53 -9.08 -0.14
CA GLN A 298 -19.26 -9.61 1.01
C GLN A 298 -18.62 -9.13 2.31
N ALA A 299 -17.32 -9.36 2.47
CA ALA A 299 -16.58 -8.96 3.67
C ALA A 299 -16.62 -7.43 3.88
N LEU A 300 -16.46 -6.65 2.81
CA LEU A 300 -16.60 -5.19 2.89
C LEU A 300 -18.01 -4.79 3.33
N SER A 301 -19.05 -5.35 2.72
CA SER A 301 -20.44 -5.03 3.11
C SER A 301 -20.75 -5.38 4.58
N GLU A 302 -20.26 -6.52 5.07
CA GLU A 302 -20.44 -6.93 6.47
C GLU A 302 -19.74 -5.97 7.44
N ARG A 303 -18.52 -5.54 7.10
CA ARG A 303 -17.79 -4.53 7.87
C ARG A 303 -18.57 -3.21 7.92
N LEU A 304 -19.10 -2.77 6.77
CA LEU A 304 -19.85 -1.50 6.68
C LEU A 304 -21.14 -1.51 7.49
N ARG A 305 -21.87 -2.64 7.56
CA ARG A 305 -23.06 -2.77 8.43
C ARG A 305 -22.77 -2.55 9.92
N GLY A 306 -21.52 -2.75 10.34
CA GLY A 306 -21.09 -2.51 11.71
C GLY A 306 -21.10 -1.04 12.12
N TYR A 307 -21.06 -0.12 11.15
CA TYR A 307 -21.03 1.33 11.41
C TYR A 307 -22.47 1.88 11.37
N ARG A 308 -23.01 2.22 12.55
CA ARG A 308 -24.35 2.78 12.75
C ARG A 308 -24.33 4.28 13.00
#